data_AF-A0A146LU50-F1
#
_entry.id   AF-A0A146LU50-F1
#
_cell.length_a   1.000
_cell.length_b   1.000
_cell.length_c   1.000
_cell.angle_alpha   90.00
_cell.angle_beta   90.00
_cell.angle_gamma   90.00
#
_symmetry.space_group_name_H-M   'P 1'
#
loop_
_entity.id
_entity.type
_entity.pdbx_description
1 polymer ?
#
loop_
_entity_poly.entity_id
_entity_poly.type
_entity_poly.pdbx_seq_one_letter_code
_entity_poly.pdbx_strand_id
1 'polypeptide(L)'
;MGLCKCPKKVVTTLFCYEHRVNVCQRCLATNHPQCVVQSYLEWLKDSDYDPTCKICTKPFSNKECLRLICLHLYHWECLDKYCSTFPTTTAPAGYTCLHCDSSIFPPPNASSLIADYCREKLASVNWGRNGLGLPLVMLIIDPPTILK
;
A
#
# COMPACT_ATOMS: atom_id res chain seq x y z
N MET A 1 -9.42 -10.68 -19.44
CA MET A 1 -8.87 -9.31 -19.57
C MET A 1 -9.98 -8.36 -19.96
N GLY A 2 -10.04 -7.15 -19.40
CA GLY A 2 -11.12 -6.20 -19.63
C GLY A 2 -10.60 -4.77 -19.81
N LEU A 3 -11.48 -3.84 -20.21
CA LEU A 3 -11.14 -2.43 -20.34
C LEU A 3 -11.55 -1.66 -19.08
N CYS A 4 -10.63 -0.86 -18.55
CA CYS A 4 -10.93 0.07 -17.48
C CYS A 4 -12.05 1.04 -17.89
N LYS A 5 -12.96 1.36 -16.97
CA LYS A 5 -14.09 2.28 -17.23
C LYS A 5 -13.71 3.76 -17.26
N CYS A 6 -12.43 4.09 -17.13
CA CYS A 6 -11.94 5.47 -17.23
C CYS A 6 -11.82 5.93 -18.68
N PRO A 7 -11.74 7.25 -18.95
CA PRO A 7 -11.67 7.79 -20.32
C PRO A 7 -10.53 7.20 -21.17
N LYS A 8 -9.42 6.79 -20.53
CA LYS A 8 -8.27 6.19 -21.21
C LYS A 8 -8.51 4.75 -21.70
N LYS A 9 -9.56 4.08 -21.23
CA LYS A 9 -9.96 2.70 -21.61
C LYS A 9 -8.78 1.71 -21.71
N VAL A 10 -7.90 1.74 -20.72
CA VAL A 10 -6.69 0.89 -20.70
C VAL A 10 -7.08 -0.57 -20.45
N VAL A 11 -6.48 -1.50 -21.18
CA VAL A 11 -6.61 -2.95 -20.92
C VAL A 11 -6.03 -3.26 -19.54
N THR A 12 -6.78 -4.01 -18.74
CA THR A 12 -6.42 -4.35 -17.37
C THR A 12 -6.91 -5.75 -17.01
N THR A 13 -6.21 -6.38 -16.09
CA THR A 13 -6.64 -7.61 -15.42
C THR A 13 -7.20 -7.32 -14.03
N LEU A 14 -7.17 -6.07 -13.55
CA LEU A 14 -7.62 -5.70 -12.21
C LEU A 14 -9.11 -5.36 -12.21
N PHE A 15 -9.78 -5.76 -11.12
CA PHE A 15 -11.21 -5.61 -10.93
C PHE A 15 -11.52 -5.11 -9.52
N CYS A 16 -12.36 -4.07 -9.43
CA CYS A 16 -12.83 -3.53 -8.17
C CYS A 16 -14.06 -4.32 -7.70
N TYR A 17 -13.98 -4.91 -6.51
CA TYR A 17 -15.04 -5.77 -5.99
C TYR A 17 -16.26 -4.95 -5.55
N GLU A 18 -16.01 -3.80 -4.92
CA GLU A 18 -17.07 -2.87 -4.49
C GLU A 18 -17.91 -2.31 -5.64
N HIS A 19 -17.24 -1.83 -6.69
CA HIS A 19 -17.91 -1.16 -7.81
C HIS A 19 -18.23 -2.10 -8.98
N ARG A 20 -17.75 -3.35 -8.93
CA ARG A 20 -17.92 -4.38 -9.97
C ARG A 20 -17.49 -3.91 -11.37
N VAL A 21 -16.33 -3.26 -11.45
CA VAL A 21 -15.76 -2.73 -12.69
C VAL A 21 -14.28 -3.05 -12.84
N ASN A 22 -13.83 -3.22 -14.09
CA ASN A 22 -12.41 -3.27 -14.42
C ASN A 22 -11.75 -1.91 -14.15
N VAL A 23 -10.57 -1.92 -13.55
CA VAL A 23 -9.84 -0.71 -13.13
C VAL A 23 -8.38 -0.76 -13.58
N CYS A 24 -7.80 0.35 -14.03
CA CYS A 24 -6.37 0.43 -14.32
C CYS A 24 -5.59 0.98 -13.11
N GLN A 25 -4.27 0.84 -13.10
CA GLN A 25 -3.42 1.29 -11.97
C GLN A 25 -3.62 2.77 -11.62
N ARG A 26 -3.86 3.64 -12.60
CA ARG A 26 -4.14 5.06 -12.34
C ARG A 26 -5.43 5.23 -11.54
N CYS A 27 -6.48 4.49 -11.89
CA CYS A 27 -7.76 4.56 -11.18
C CYS A 27 -7.65 4.00 -9.75
N LEU A 28 -6.73 3.08 -9.48
CA LEU A 28 -6.46 2.64 -8.11
C LEU A 28 -5.95 3.77 -7.23
N ALA A 29 -5.13 4.67 -7.77
CA ALA A 29 -4.63 5.81 -7.01
C ALA A 29 -5.67 6.93 -6.85
N THR A 30 -6.47 7.20 -7.89
CA THR A 30 -7.32 8.40 -7.91
C THR A 30 -8.78 8.15 -7.51
N ASN A 31 -9.36 7.04 -7.97
CA ASN A 31 -10.81 6.81 -7.87
C ASN A 31 -11.16 5.62 -6.96
N HIS A 32 -10.19 4.72 -6.75
CA HIS A 32 -10.34 3.52 -5.94
C HIS A 32 -9.22 3.36 -4.90
N PRO A 33 -8.83 4.42 -4.16
CA PRO A 33 -7.70 4.36 -3.22
C PRO A 33 -7.97 3.39 -2.06
N GLN A 34 -9.22 3.28 -1.63
CA GLN A 34 -9.65 2.45 -0.50
C GLN A 34 -10.42 1.19 -0.92
N CYS A 35 -10.65 0.97 -2.21
CA CYS A 35 -11.47 -0.14 -2.66
C CYS A 35 -10.73 -1.47 -2.62
N VAL A 36 -11.41 -2.56 -2.27
CA VAL A 36 -10.86 -3.91 -2.48
C VAL A 36 -10.78 -4.21 -3.97
N VAL A 37 -9.57 -4.48 -4.45
CA VAL A 37 -9.26 -4.76 -5.86
C VAL A 37 -8.32 -5.95 -5.92
N GLN A 38 -8.67 -6.93 -6.74
CA GLN A 38 -7.80 -8.05 -7.11
C GLN A 38 -7.87 -8.30 -8.61
N SER A 39 -7.26 -9.38 -9.08
CA SER A 39 -7.42 -9.78 -10.48
C SER A 39 -8.86 -10.19 -10.78
N TYR A 40 -9.32 -9.96 -12.00
CA TYR A 40 -10.63 -10.39 -12.48
C TYR A 40 -10.79 -11.92 -12.40
N LEU A 41 -9.70 -12.68 -12.53
CA LEU A 41 -9.73 -14.14 -12.35
C LEU A 41 -10.00 -14.53 -10.90
N GLU A 42 -9.44 -13.81 -9.93
CA GLU A 42 -9.76 -14.05 -8.52
C GLU A 42 -11.23 -13.69 -8.24
N TRP A 43 -11.74 -12.60 -8.81
CA TRP A 43 -13.15 -12.22 -8.63
C TRP A 43 -14.13 -13.27 -9.21
N LEU A 44 -13.77 -13.91 -10.33
CA LEU A 44 -14.57 -14.99 -10.91
C LEU A 44 -14.56 -16.26 -10.05
N LYS A 45 -13.48 -16.51 -9.30
CA LYS A 45 -13.38 -17.67 -8.40
C LYS A 45 -14.17 -17.42 -7.11
N ASP A 46 -13.99 -16.23 -6.54
CA ASP A 46 -14.63 -15.79 -5.31
C ASP A 46 -14.91 -14.29 -5.39
N SER A 47 -16.20 -13.94 -5.34
CA SER A 47 -16.66 -12.55 -5.39
C SER A 47 -16.82 -11.92 -4.01
N ASP A 48 -16.67 -12.70 -2.94
CA ASP A 48 -16.71 -12.19 -1.58
C ASP A 48 -15.46 -11.36 -1.29
N TYR A 49 -15.61 -10.33 -0.46
CA TYR A 49 -14.50 -9.46 -0.07
C TYR A 49 -14.70 -8.90 1.32
N ASP A 50 -13.58 -8.62 1.98
CA ASP A 50 -13.51 -7.97 3.29
C ASP A 50 -12.93 -6.55 3.13
N PRO A 51 -13.74 -5.48 3.25
CA PRO A 51 -13.28 -4.10 3.15
C PRO A 51 -12.69 -3.58 4.47
N THR A 52 -12.11 -4.45 5.29
CA THR A 52 -11.48 -4.08 6.58
C THR A 52 -9.97 -4.29 6.60
N CYS A 53 -9.29 -3.47 7.40
CA CYS A 53 -7.86 -3.58 7.61
C CYS A 53 -7.55 -4.77 8.53
N LYS A 54 -6.67 -5.69 8.09
CA LYS A 54 -6.27 -6.88 8.84
C LYS A 54 -5.67 -6.60 10.24
N ILE A 55 -5.09 -5.42 10.45
CA ILE A 55 -4.42 -5.05 11.70
C ILE A 55 -5.42 -4.58 12.76
N CYS A 56 -6.40 -3.75 12.39
CA CYS A 56 -7.31 -3.10 13.34
C CYS A 56 -8.78 -3.48 13.17
N THR A 57 -9.09 -4.34 12.18
CA THR A 57 -10.42 -4.86 11.84
C THR A 57 -11.50 -3.80 11.58
N LYS A 58 -11.07 -2.57 11.27
CA LYS A 58 -11.94 -1.44 10.92
C LYS A 58 -12.02 -1.27 9.41
N PRO A 59 -13.14 -0.75 8.87
CA PRO A 59 -13.30 -0.50 7.44
C PRO A 59 -12.28 0.52 6.93
N PHE A 60 -11.88 0.40 5.65
CA PHE A 60 -10.94 1.33 5.00
C PHE A 60 -11.50 2.75 4.81
N SER A 61 -12.81 2.93 4.96
CA SER A 61 -13.47 4.24 4.87
C SER A 61 -12.92 5.21 5.93
N ASN A 62 -12.71 6.46 5.54
CA ASN A 62 -12.34 7.60 6.41
C ASN A 62 -10.89 7.66 6.91
N LYS A 63 -9.97 6.83 6.40
CA LYS A 63 -8.55 6.90 6.76
C LYS A 63 -7.62 6.73 5.57
N GLU A 64 -6.43 7.32 5.65
CA GLU A 64 -5.39 7.08 4.67
C GLU A 64 -5.00 5.60 4.64
N CYS A 65 -5.00 5.03 3.43
CA CYS A 65 -4.66 3.64 3.19
C CYS A 65 -3.45 3.54 2.27
N LEU A 66 -2.61 2.54 2.53
CA LEU A 66 -1.56 2.12 1.62
C LEU A 66 -1.99 0.81 0.95
N ARG A 67 -2.03 0.82 -0.38
CA ARG A 67 -2.17 -0.39 -1.19
C ARG A 67 -0.78 -0.93 -1.50
N LEU A 68 -0.50 -2.15 -1.06
CA LEU A 68 0.74 -2.84 -1.41
C LEU A 68 0.74 -3.29 -2.88
N ILE A 69 1.91 -3.66 -3.38
CA ILE A 69 2.08 -4.28 -4.72
C ILE A 69 1.26 -5.57 -4.89
N CYS A 70 1.05 -6.33 -3.82
CA CYS A 70 0.16 -7.50 -3.81
C CYS A 70 -1.34 -7.14 -3.77
N LEU A 71 -1.68 -5.86 -3.96
CA LEU A 71 -3.03 -5.28 -4.04
C LEU A 71 -3.81 -5.19 -2.71
N HIS A 72 -3.33 -5.85 -1.65
CA HIS A 72 -3.90 -5.74 -0.31
C HIS A 72 -3.74 -4.33 0.29
N LEU A 73 -4.74 -3.92 1.07
CA LEU A 73 -4.86 -2.61 1.68
C LEU A 73 -4.61 -2.67 3.19
N TYR A 74 -3.94 -1.64 3.70
CA TYR A 74 -3.81 -1.38 5.13
C TYR A 74 -4.08 0.10 5.39
N HIS A 75 -4.63 0.42 6.55
CA HIS A 75 -4.50 1.78 7.08
C HIS A 75 -3.02 2.10 7.23
N TRP A 76 -2.60 3.26 6.72
CA TRP A 76 -1.19 3.65 6.79
C TRP A 76 -0.70 3.70 8.23
N GLU A 77 -1.43 4.36 9.12
CA GLU A 77 -1.13 4.42 10.56
C GLU A 77 -0.98 3.03 11.20
N CYS A 78 -1.81 2.07 10.80
CA CYS A 78 -1.76 0.72 11.36
C CYS A 78 -0.52 -0.03 10.90
N LEU A 79 -0.19 0.08 9.60
CA LEU A 79 1.00 -0.54 9.04
C LEU A 79 2.27 0.08 9.61
N ASP A 80 2.33 1.41 9.68
CA ASP A 80 3.48 2.15 10.23
C ASP A 80 3.72 1.78 11.70
N LYS A 81 2.66 1.79 12.52
CA LYS A 81 2.75 1.36 13.92
C LYS A 81 3.21 -0.08 14.05
N TYR A 82 2.67 -0.99 13.24
CA TYR A 82 3.03 -2.41 13.25
C TYR A 82 4.51 -2.61 12.89
N CYS A 83 4.95 -2.05 11.75
CA CYS A 83 6.32 -2.16 11.28
C CYS A 83 7.34 -1.47 12.20
N SER A 84 6.93 -0.41 12.90
CA SER A 84 7.79 0.29 13.87
C SER A 84 8.06 -0.51 15.15
N THR A 85 7.30 -1.57 15.43
CA THR A 85 7.58 -2.45 16.59
C THR A 85 8.74 -3.41 16.36
N PHE A 86 9.16 -3.60 15.11
CA PHE A 86 10.23 -4.53 14.78
C PHE A 86 11.60 -3.94 15.17
N PRO A 87 12.59 -4.79 15.49
CA PRO A 87 13.95 -4.35 15.72
C PRO A 87 14.51 -3.56 14.53
N THR A 88 15.37 -2.58 14.78
CA THR A 88 16.04 -1.78 13.72
C THR A 88 16.93 -2.62 12.80
N THR A 89 17.33 -3.81 13.23
CA THR A 89 18.11 -4.81 12.48
C THR A 89 17.25 -5.71 11.57
N THR A 90 15.93 -5.52 11.57
CA THR A 90 15.01 -6.34 10.75
C THR A 90 15.31 -6.13 9.28
N ALA A 91 15.67 -7.20 8.59
CA ALA A 91 15.91 -7.19 7.16
C ALA A 91 14.61 -6.85 6.39
N PRO A 92 14.68 -6.26 5.18
CA PRO A 92 13.50 -5.94 4.36
C PRO A 92 12.56 -7.14 4.16
N ALA A 93 13.11 -8.35 4.04
CA ALA A 93 12.36 -9.60 3.88
C ALA A 93 11.52 -9.98 5.12
N GLY A 94 11.84 -9.44 6.31
CA GLY A 94 11.07 -9.66 7.53
C GLY A 94 9.74 -8.90 7.57
N TYR A 95 9.56 -7.92 6.69
CA TYR A 95 8.33 -7.15 6.61
C TYR A 95 7.40 -7.75 5.54
N THR A 96 6.42 -8.53 5.99
CA THR A 96 5.51 -9.27 5.11
C THR A 96 4.07 -8.79 5.24
N CYS A 97 3.31 -8.99 4.18
CA CYS A 97 1.88 -8.75 4.14
C CYS A 97 1.15 -9.81 4.96
N LEU A 98 0.34 -9.40 5.93
CA LEU A 98 -0.50 -10.27 6.78
C LEU A 98 -1.63 -11.03 6.05
N HIS A 99 -1.79 -10.82 4.74
CA HIS A 99 -2.76 -11.56 3.91
C HIS A 99 -2.12 -12.67 3.07
N CYS A 100 -0.87 -12.51 2.63
CA CYS A 100 -0.29 -13.39 1.61
C CYS A 100 1.23 -13.59 1.76
N ASP A 101 1.80 -13.14 2.88
CA ASP A 101 3.22 -13.24 3.26
C ASP A 101 4.24 -12.65 2.27
N SER A 102 3.75 -11.98 1.22
CA SER A 102 4.59 -11.28 0.25
C SER A 102 5.26 -10.08 0.91
N SER A 103 6.50 -9.79 0.49
CA SER A 103 7.22 -8.60 0.95
C SER A 103 6.40 -7.33 0.74
N ILE A 104 6.36 -6.47 1.76
CA ILE A 104 5.72 -5.15 1.62
C ILE A 104 6.57 -4.19 0.78
N PHE A 105 7.87 -4.48 0.62
CA PHE A 105 8.80 -3.66 -0.15
C PHE A 105 8.71 -3.99 -1.64
N PRO A 106 8.47 -2.98 -2.50
CA PRO A 106 8.52 -3.15 -3.95
C PRO A 106 9.89 -3.66 -4.44
N PRO A 107 9.92 -4.69 -5.31
CA PRO A 107 11.15 -5.08 -5.98
C PRO A 107 11.79 -3.90 -6.72
N PRO A 108 13.14 -3.79 -6.77
CA PRO A 108 13.83 -2.67 -7.40
C PRO A 108 13.47 -2.47 -8.88
N ASN A 109 13.18 -3.56 -9.59
CA ASN A 109 12.81 -3.57 -11.01
C ASN A 109 11.31 -3.39 -11.26
N ALA A 110 10.47 -3.29 -10.23
CA ALA A 110 9.03 -3.14 -10.40
C ALA A 110 8.68 -1.70 -10.80
N SER A 111 8.33 -1.48 -12.08
CA SER A 111 8.02 -0.18 -12.68
C SER A 111 6.50 0.09 -12.80
N SER A 112 5.74 -0.19 -11.74
CA SER A 112 4.29 0.06 -11.70
C SER A 112 3.95 1.29 -10.87
N LEU A 113 2.83 1.96 -11.20
CA LEU A 113 2.37 3.13 -10.42
C LEU A 113 2.12 2.79 -8.94
N ILE A 114 1.70 1.55 -8.67
CA ILE A 114 1.49 1.06 -7.30
C ILE A 114 2.83 0.91 -6.58
N ALA A 115 3.85 0.37 -7.27
CA ALA A 115 5.19 0.23 -6.72
C ALA A 115 5.84 1.59 -6.43
N ASP A 116 5.66 2.58 -7.34
CA ASP A 116 6.16 3.94 -7.13
C ASP A 116 5.50 4.60 -5.92
N TYR A 117 4.16 4.54 -5.83
CA TYR A 117 3.42 5.08 -4.69
C TYR A 117 3.81 4.38 -3.37
N CYS A 118 3.98 3.06 -3.38
CA CYS A 118 4.48 2.31 -2.22
C CYS A 118 5.87 2.80 -1.79
N ARG A 119 6.81 2.94 -2.73
CA ARG A 119 8.16 3.43 -2.42
C ARG A 119 8.12 4.83 -1.83
N GLU A 120 7.32 5.72 -2.40
CA GLU A 120 7.16 7.09 -1.92
C GLU A 120 6.64 7.12 -0.48
N LYS A 121 5.59 6.33 -0.19
CA LYS A 121 5.04 6.24 1.17
C LYS A 121 6.01 5.61 2.16
N LEU A 122 6.68 4.51 1.80
CA LEU A 122 7.68 3.86 2.65
C LEU A 122 8.90 4.77 2.90
N ALA A 123 9.28 5.61 1.93
CA ALA A 123 10.38 6.55 2.10
C ALA A 123 10.08 7.69 3.09
N SER A 124 8.82 7.86 3.52
CA SER A 124 8.42 8.86 4.52
C SER A 124 8.75 8.46 5.97
N VAL A 125 9.07 7.19 6.23
CA VAL A 125 9.31 6.63 7.57
C VAL A 125 10.65 5.91 7.66
N ASN A 126 11.31 5.96 8.81
CA ASN A 126 12.69 5.46 8.93
C ASN A 126 12.82 3.94 8.74
N TRP A 127 11.89 3.12 9.22
CA TRP A 127 11.92 1.67 8.97
C TRP A 127 11.74 1.36 7.48
N GLY A 128 10.91 2.15 6.79
CA GLY A 128 10.68 2.03 5.35
C GLY A 128 11.89 2.50 4.54
N ARG A 129 12.53 3.61 4.92
CA ARG A 129 13.80 4.07 4.34
C ARG A 129 14.88 3.03 4.48
N ASN A 130 15.05 2.46 5.67
CA ASN A 130 16.02 1.37 5.91
C ASN A 130 15.75 0.18 4.99
N GLY A 131 14.48 -0.25 4.90
CA GLY A 131 14.10 -1.37 4.05
C GLY A 131 14.27 -1.13 2.55
N LEU A 132 14.21 0.13 2.11
CA LEU A 132 14.48 0.56 0.73
C LEU A 132 15.97 0.85 0.46
N GLY A 133 16.85 0.75 1.46
CA GLY A 133 18.27 1.11 1.34
C GLY A 133 18.50 2.63 1.21
N LEU A 134 17.56 3.45 1.68
CA LEU A 134 17.66 4.91 1.69
C LEU A 134 18.31 5.40 3.00
N PRO A 135 19.01 6.55 2.99
CA PRO A 135 19.51 7.18 4.21
C PRO A 135 18.38 7.42 5.22
N LEU A 136 18.66 7.35 6.52
CA LEU A 136 17.67 7.66 7.56
C LEU A 136 17.50 9.19 7.72
N VAL A 137 16.30 9.64 8.10
CA VAL A 137 16.13 11.04 8.53
C VAL A 137 16.52 11.10 10.00
N MET A 138 17.57 11.83 10.33
CA MET A 138 17.80 12.26 11.72
C MET A 138 16.70 13.27 12.05
N LEU A 139 15.90 13.01 13.09
CA LEU A 139 15.05 14.06 13.64
C LEU A 139 15.99 15.17 14.11
N ILE A 140 15.97 16.30 13.41
CA ILE A 140 16.51 17.54 13.98
C ILE A 140 15.59 17.80 15.17
N ILE A 141 16.06 17.47 16.36
CA ILE A 141 15.50 18.02 17.58
C ILE A 141 15.86 19.49 17.47
N ASP A 142 14.93 20.35 17.04
CA ASP A 142 15.14 21.78 17.14
C ASP A 142 15.49 22.05 18.62
N PRO A 143 16.68 22.60 18.93
CA PRO A 143 16.99 22.97 20.30
C PRO A 143 15.90 23.96 20.76
N PRO A 144 15.44 23.89 22.02
CA PRO A 144 14.41 24.80 22.51
C PRO A 144 14.91 26.23 22.27
N THR A 145 14.16 26.99 21.49
CA THR A 145 14.42 28.39 21.20
C THR A 145 14.40 29.12 22.54
N ILE A 146 15.58 29.36 23.13
CA ILE A 146 15.72 30.25 24.28
C ILE A 146 15.43 31.64 23.74
N LEU A 147 14.20 32.10 23.96
CA LEU A 147 13.80 33.48 23.75
C LEU A 147 14.71 34.37 24.63
N LYS A 148 15.53 35.19 23.98
CA LYS A 148 16.16 36.36 24.60
C LYS A 148 15.27 37.57 24.37
#